data_AF-A0A3D5DGE6-F1
#
_entry.id   AF-A0A3D5DGE6-F1
#
_cell.length_a   1.000
_cell.length_b   1.000
_cell.length_c   1.000
_cell.angle_alpha   90.00
_cell.angle_beta   90.00
_cell.angle_gamma   90.00
#
_symmetry.space_group_name_H-M   'P 1'
#
loop_
_entity.id
_entity.type
_entity.pdbx_description
1 polymer ?
#
loop_
_entity_poly.entity_id
_entity_poly.type
_entity_poly.pdbx_seq_one_letter_code
_entity_poly.pdbx_strand_id
1 'polypeptide(L)'
;MTTSTKLNVPNGHSLHHVVCPHDCPDSCSMLVTRDDRSGRAVKVQGDPTHPLTRGYLCNKVNHYLDYVYNDSRVLYPHKRIGPKGPGAKFERISWGDALETITPNFKHIIKTYGSEAIQPFSYSGTMGMIGFFGMDNRFWNKMEAARLEQSICVHAAYWAHVHTYAMV
;
A
#
# COMPACT_ATOMS: atom_id res chain seq x y z
N MET A 1 2.71 3.15 34.51
CA MET A 1 1.35 3.72 34.40
C MET A 1 0.60 2.93 33.33
N THR A 2 -0.18 1.93 33.76
CA THR A 2 -0.94 1.03 32.89
C THR A 2 -2.34 1.61 32.68
N THR A 3 -2.49 2.55 31.74
CA THR A 3 -3.81 2.92 31.20
C THR A 3 -4.25 1.85 30.20
N SER A 4 -4.59 0.67 30.70
CA SER A 4 -5.43 -0.27 29.95
C SER A 4 -6.86 0.25 30.04
N THR A 5 -7.17 1.24 29.23
CA THR A 5 -8.55 1.67 29.01
C THR A 5 -9.19 0.54 28.23
N LYS A 6 -9.92 -0.35 28.91
CA LYS A 6 -10.71 -1.39 28.24
C LYS A 6 -11.61 -0.69 27.24
N LEU A 7 -11.30 -0.83 25.96
CA LEU A 7 -12.11 -0.26 24.90
C LEU A 7 -13.43 -1.02 24.87
N ASN A 8 -14.53 -0.30 25.05
CA ASN A 8 -15.86 -0.87 24.96
C ASN A 8 -16.17 -1.18 23.50
N VAL A 9 -16.06 -2.45 23.16
CA VAL A 9 -16.48 -2.99 21.87
C VAL A 9 -17.96 -3.36 21.99
N PRO A 10 -18.87 -2.81 21.17
CA PRO A 10 -20.28 -3.16 21.23
C PRO A 10 -20.50 -4.66 20.97
N ASN A 11 -21.58 -5.23 21.54
CA ASN A 11 -21.96 -6.62 21.26
C ASN A 11 -22.14 -6.84 19.75
N GLY A 12 -21.69 -8.00 19.25
CA GLY A 12 -21.70 -8.32 17.82
C GLY A 12 -20.63 -7.60 16.99
N HIS A 13 -19.63 -7.00 17.65
CA HIS A 13 -18.47 -6.43 17.00
C HIS A 13 -17.18 -7.04 17.53
N SER A 14 -16.16 -7.07 16.68
CA SER A 14 -14.80 -7.46 17.02
C SER A 14 -13.83 -6.28 16.86
N LEU A 15 -12.76 -6.29 17.65
CA LEU A 15 -11.71 -5.28 17.61
C LEU A 15 -10.42 -5.88 17.09
N HIS A 16 -9.83 -5.24 16.08
CA HIS A 16 -8.63 -5.71 15.39
C HIS A 16 -7.53 -4.67 15.51
N HIS A 17 -6.36 -5.09 15.96
CA HIS A 17 -5.15 -4.28 15.88
C HIS A 17 -4.65 -4.26 14.45
N VAL A 18 -4.45 -3.07 13.92
CA VAL A 18 -3.91 -2.86 12.57
C VAL A 18 -2.86 -1.76 12.61
N VAL A 19 -2.08 -1.69 11.54
CA VAL A 19 -1.10 -0.62 11.34
C VAL A 19 -1.60 0.31 10.25
N CYS A 20 -1.38 1.61 10.41
CA CYS A 20 -1.66 2.60 9.38
C CYS A 20 -0.87 2.29 8.10
N PRO A 21 -1.53 1.98 6.96
CA PRO A 21 -0.85 1.67 5.71
C PRO A 21 -0.66 2.91 4.83
N HIS A 22 -0.88 4.12 5.35
CA HIS A 22 -0.95 5.33 4.53
C HIS A 22 0.44 5.76 3.98
N ASP A 23 0.49 6.93 3.35
CA ASP A 23 1.64 7.48 2.62
C ASP A 23 2.77 8.05 3.51
N CYS A 24 2.93 7.53 4.74
CA CYS A 24 3.89 8.02 5.74
C CYS A 24 4.62 6.86 6.44
N PRO A 25 5.93 6.98 6.76
CA PRO A 25 6.68 5.91 7.44
C PRO A 25 6.26 5.66 8.90
N ASP A 26 5.46 6.53 9.52
CA ASP A 26 5.14 6.48 10.95
C ASP A 26 4.53 5.17 11.43
N SER A 27 3.84 4.43 10.53
CA SER A 27 3.26 3.12 10.83
C SER A 27 2.43 3.12 12.13
N CYS A 28 1.60 4.14 12.32
CA CYS A 28 0.83 4.35 13.56
C CYS A 28 -0.02 3.11 13.92
N SER A 29 -0.01 2.73 15.20
CA SER A 29 -0.91 1.68 15.72
C SER A 29 -2.36 2.15 15.73
N MET A 30 -3.23 1.32 15.17
CA MET A 30 -4.64 1.59 14.95
C MET A 30 -5.49 0.42 15.45
N LEU A 31 -6.73 0.73 15.76
CA LEU A 31 -7.75 -0.23 16.14
C LEU A 31 -8.94 -0.07 15.21
N VAL A 32 -9.40 -1.20 14.67
CA VAL A 32 -10.55 -1.26 13.78
C VAL A 32 -11.64 -2.07 14.45
N THR A 33 -12.80 -1.44 14.62
CA THR A 33 -14.01 -2.15 15.03
C THR A 33 -14.71 -2.69 13.79
N ARG A 34 -14.98 -3.99 13.77
CA ARG A 34 -15.69 -4.70 12.70
C ARG A 34 -17.04 -5.17 13.20
N ASP A 35 -18.10 -4.93 12.44
CA ASP A 35 -19.40 -5.56 12.66
C ASP A 35 -19.31 -7.02 12.19
N ASP A 36 -19.58 -7.98 13.08
CA ASP A 36 -19.32 -9.39 12.81
C ASP A 36 -20.33 -10.02 11.85
N ARG A 37 -21.54 -9.45 11.76
CA ARG A 37 -22.61 -9.92 10.90
C ARG A 37 -22.41 -9.49 9.45
N SER A 38 -22.11 -8.23 9.22
CA SER A 38 -21.85 -7.66 7.90
C SER A 38 -20.42 -7.89 7.42
N GLY A 39 -19.52 -8.14 8.37
CA GLY A 39 -18.08 -8.25 8.14
C GLY A 39 -17.38 -6.93 7.80
N ARG A 40 -18.07 -5.79 7.92
CA ARG A 40 -17.55 -4.47 7.57
C ARG A 40 -16.84 -3.81 8.74
N ALA A 41 -15.78 -3.08 8.45
CA ALA A 41 -15.18 -2.14 9.39
C ALA A 41 -16.14 -0.96 9.57
N VAL A 42 -16.44 -0.60 10.81
CA VAL A 42 -17.42 0.45 11.15
C VAL A 42 -16.81 1.60 11.94
N LYS A 43 -15.62 1.39 12.54
CA LYS A 43 -14.88 2.43 13.24
C LYS A 43 -13.38 2.22 13.11
N VAL A 44 -12.66 3.34 12.98
CA VAL A 44 -11.21 3.42 13.03
C VAL A 44 -10.83 4.39 14.15
N GLN A 45 -9.83 4.03 14.96
CA GLN A 45 -9.28 4.90 15.99
C GLN A 45 -7.82 4.53 16.29
N GLY A 46 -7.07 5.44 16.91
CA GLY A 46 -5.71 5.13 17.35
C GLY A 46 -5.71 4.20 18.56
N ASP A 47 -4.64 3.42 18.69
CA ASP A 47 -4.41 2.60 19.87
C ASP A 47 -3.91 3.47 21.04
N PRO A 48 -4.70 3.63 22.13
CA PRO A 48 -4.31 4.45 23.29
C PRO A 48 -3.11 3.88 24.05
N THR A 49 -2.81 2.59 23.88
CA THR A 49 -1.70 1.92 24.55
C THR A 49 -0.37 2.08 23.80
N HIS A 50 -0.40 2.55 22.56
CA HIS A 50 0.80 2.72 21.76
C HIS A 50 1.69 3.84 22.33
N PRO A 51 2.98 3.57 22.64
CA PRO A 51 3.81 4.45 23.45
C PRO A 51 4.08 5.82 22.80
N LEU A 52 4.11 5.87 21.47
CA LEU A 52 4.40 7.10 20.72
C LEU A 52 3.13 7.90 20.40
N THR A 53 2.15 7.25 19.78
CA THR A 53 0.94 7.94 19.27
C THR A 53 -0.16 8.08 20.32
N ARG A 54 -0.20 7.21 21.34
CA ARG A 54 -1.13 7.30 22.49
C ARG A 54 -2.58 7.58 22.09
N GLY A 55 -3.06 6.89 21.05
CA GLY A 55 -4.43 7.02 20.53
C GLY A 55 -4.63 8.12 19.49
N TYR A 56 -3.63 8.95 19.22
CA TYR A 56 -3.69 9.96 18.17
C TYR A 56 -3.62 9.34 16.77
N LEU A 57 -4.49 9.82 15.89
CA LEU A 57 -4.46 9.60 14.45
C LEU A 57 -4.62 10.94 13.73
N CYS A 58 -3.89 11.11 12.63
CA CYS A 58 -3.96 12.32 11.83
C CYS A 58 -5.29 12.40 11.05
N ASN A 59 -5.63 13.60 10.58
CA ASN A 59 -6.88 13.85 9.85
C ASN A 59 -7.02 12.97 8.59
N LYS A 60 -5.90 12.60 7.95
CA LYS A 60 -5.89 11.73 6.76
C LYS A 60 -6.50 10.35 7.04
N VAL A 61 -6.37 9.84 8.26
CA VAL A 61 -6.73 8.44 8.60
C VAL A 61 -7.85 8.33 9.64
N ASN A 62 -8.25 9.42 10.29
CA ASN A 62 -9.48 9.43 11.10
C ASN A 62 -10.72 9.06 10.27
N HIS A 63 -10.70 9.38 8.97
CA HIS A 63 -11.77 9.08 8.01
C HIS A 63 -11.41 7.94 7.05
N TYR A 64 -10.53 7.02 7.46
CA TYR A 64 -9.99 5.99 6.54
C TYR A 64 -11.08 5.06 5.95
N LEU A 65 -12.22 4.90 6.63
CA LEU A 65 -13.33 4.11 6.11
C LEU A 65 -13.97 4.74 4.87
N ASP A 66 -13.91 6.06 4.71
CA ASP A 66 -14.42 6.74 3.52
C ASP A 66 -13.57 6.40 2.29
N TYR A 67 -12.26 6.19 2.49
CA TYR A 67 -11.37 5.68 1.45
C TYR A 67 -11.63 4.20 1.14
N VAL A 68 -11.81 3.37 2.17
CA VAL A 68 -12.09 1.93 2.01
C VAL A 68 -13.43 1.68 1.33
N TYR A 69 -14.45 2.49 1.60
CA TYR A 69 -15.79 2.35 1.03
C TYR A 69 -16.11 3.36 -0.06
N ASN A 70 -15.09 4.00 -0.65
CA ASN A 70 -15.29 4.93 -1.74
C ASN A 70 -15.84 4.23 -3.00
N ASP A 71 -16.89 4.77 -3.61
CA ASP A 71 -17.51 4.22 -4.81
C ASP A 71 -16.62 4.31 -6.07
N SER A 72 -15.61 5.18 -6.04
CA SER A 72 -14.64 5.34 -7.14
C SER A 72 -13.45 4.37 -7.05
N ARG A 73 -13.48 3.39 -6.15
CA ARG A 73 -12.41 2.39 -6.04
C ARG A 73 -12.32 1.54 -7.30
N VAL A 74 -11.08 1.30 -7.75
CA VAL A 74 -10.81 0.32 -8.80
C VAL A 74 -10.88 -1.09 -8.21
N LEU A 75 -12.03 -1.74 -8.36
CA LEU A 75 -12.30 -3.07 -7.77
C LEU A 75 -11.95 -4.24 -8.69
N TYR A 76 -11.75 -3.96 -9.98
CA TYR A 76 -11.53 -4.98 -11.01
C TYR A 76 -10.37 -4.59 -11.91
N PRO A 77 -9.65 -5.58 -12.48
CA PRO A 77 -8.71 -5.32 -13.55
C PRO A 77 -9.39 -4.68 -14.76
N HIS A 78 -8.68 -3.79 -15.43
CA HIS A 78 -9.14 -3.10 -16.63
C HIS A 78 -8.05 -3.16 -17.71
N LYS A 79 -8.47 -3.33 -18.97
CA LYS A 79 -7.61 -3.34 -20.14
C LYS A 79 -7.91 -2.12 -21.01
N ARG A 80 -6.86 -1.42 -21.44
CA ARG A 80 -7.02 -0.31 -22.39
C ARG A 80 -7.47 -0.84 -23.74
N ILE A 81 -8.52 -0.25 -24.29
CA ILE A 81 -9.00 -0.50 -25.65
C ILE A 81 -8.69 0.73 -26.52
N GLY A 82 -7.98 0.49 -27.63
CA GLY A 82 -7.53 1.55 -28.54
C GLY A 82 -6.24 2.28 -28.10
N PRO A 83 -5.98 3.48 -28.67
CA PRO A 83 -4.71 4.17 -28.50
C PRO A 83 -4.50 4.69 -27.07
N LYS A 84 -3.22 4.85 -26.69
CA LYS A 84 -2.82 5.54 -25.45
C LYS A 84 -2.96 7.05 -25.67
N GLY A 85 -3.45 7.76 -24.64
CA GLY A 85 -3.51 9.22 -24.65
C GLY A 85 -4.81 9.75 -24.03
N PRO A 86 -5.06 11.06 -24.12
CA PRO A 86 -6.34 11.65 -23.73
C PRO A 86 -7.52 10.92 -24.40
N GLY A 87 -8.55 10.58 -23.62
CA GLY A 87 -9.69 9.82 -24.11
C GLY A 87 -9.46 8.30 -24.24
N ALA A 88 -8.36 7.77 -23.70
CA ALA A 88 -8.14 6.32 -23.60
C ALA A 88 -9.33 5.65 -22.91
N LYS A 89 -9.86 4.61 -23.57
CA LYS A 89 -10.99 3.82 -23.06
C LYS A 89 -10.45 2.56 -22.41
N PHE A 90 -11.16 2.08 -21.40
CA PHE A 90 -10.83 0.86 -20.69
C PHE A 90 -12.06 -0.03 -20.60
N GLU A 91 -11.85 -1.32 -20.76
CA GLU A 91 -12.86 -2.35 -20.51
C GLU A 91 -12.47 -3.16 -19.26
N ARG A 92 -13.47 -3.57 -18.49
CA ARG A 92 -13.26 -4.47 -17.35
C ARG A 92 -12.93 -5.87 -17.86
N ILE A 93 -11.93 -6.51 -17.27
CA ILE A 93 -11.54 -7.89 -17.58
C ILE A 93 -11.42 -8.72 -16.30
N SER A 94 -11.32 -10.04 -16.42
CA SER A 94 -11.07 -10.92 -15.27
C SER A 94 -9.61 -10.86 -14.82
N TRP A 95 -9.32 -11.38 -13.62
CA TRP A 95 -7.94 -11.56 -13.17
C TRP A 95 -7.17 -12.57 -14.02
N GLY A 96 -7.84 -13.62 -14.52
CA GLY A 96 -7.25 -14.59 -15.44
C GLY A 96 -6.80 -13.91 -16.74
N ASP A 97 -7.71 -13.18 -17.38
CA ASP A 97 -7.41 -12.44 -18.63
C ASP A 97 -6.30 -11.41 -18.43
N ALA A 98 -6.25 -10.75 -17.27
CA ALA A 98 -5.22 -9.76 -16.96
C ALA A 98 -3.83 -10.40 -16.91
N LEU A 99 -3.71 -11.54 -16.22
CA LEU A 99 -2.47 -12.31 -16.10
C LEU A 99 -2.06 -12.92 -17.45
N GLU A 100 -3.01 -13.48 -18.20
CA GLU A 100 -2.79 -14.01 -19.55
C GLU A 100 -2.41 -12.91 -20.56
N THR A 101 -2.88 -11.68 -20.35
CA THR A 101 -2.50 -10.54 -21.20
C THR A 101 -1.08 -10.05 -20.88
N ILE A 102 -0.72 -9.89 -19.59
CA ILE A 102 0.56 -9.27 -19.23
C ILE A 102 1.75 -10.22 -19.33
N THR A 103 1.55 -11.51 -19.06
CA THR A 103 2.65 -12.50 -19.01
C THR A 103 3.37 -12.67 -20.35
N PRO A 104 2.68 -12.84 -21.51
CA PRO A 104 3.35 -12.92 -22.81
C PRO A 104 4.10 -11.64 -23.16
N ASN A 105 3.57 -10.47 -22.78
CA ASN A 105 4.23 -9.18 -23.03
C ASN A 105 5.55 -9.08 -22.28
N PHE A 106 5.59 -9.44 -20.99
CA PHE A 106 6.84 -9.50 -20.24
C PHE A 106 7.83 -10.50 -20.84
N LYS A 107 7.39 -11.71 -21.18
CA LYS A 107 8.25 -12.70 -21.85
C LYS A 107 8.81 -12.20 -23.18
N HIS A 108 8.00 -11.51 -23.97
CA HIS A 108 8.44 -10.91 -25.22
C HIS A 108 9.48 -9.81 -25.00
N ILE A 109 9.24 -8.89 -24.06
CA ILE A 109 10.19 -7.83 -23.71
C ILE A 109 11.52 -8.43 -23.25
N ILE A 110 11.48 -9.40 -22.33
CA ILE A 110 12.67 -10.08 -21.82
C ILE A 110 13.45 -10.74 -22.96
N LYS A 111 12.76 -11.46 -23.85
CA LYS A 111 13.41 -12.14 -25.00
C LYS A 111 14.03 -11.16 -25.99
N THR A 112 13.42 -10.01 -26.22
CA THR A 112 13.84 -9.05 -27.24
C THR A 112 14.89 -8.05 -26.73
N TYR A 113 14.74 -7.60 -25.48
CA TYR A 113 15.46 -6.44 -24.93
C TYR A 113 16.20 -6.71 -23.62
N GLY A 114 16.08 -7.91 -23.04
CA GLY A 114 16.57 -8.21 -21.69
C GLY A 114 15.55 -7.88 -20.60
N SER A 115 15.75 -8.43 -19.41
CA SER A 115 14.84 -8.23 -18.27
C SER A 115 14.91 -6.81 -17.71
N GLU A 116 16.06 -6.16 -17.84
CA GLU A 116 16.31 -4.78 -17.43
C GLU A 116 15.49 -3.77 -18.23
N ALA A 117 14.89 -4.17 -19.36
CA ALA A 117 13.93 -3.33 -20.08
C ALA A 117 12.58 -3.19 -19.34
N ILE A 118 12.34 -3.98 -18.30
CA ILE A 118 11.17 -3.87 -17.42
C ILE A 118 11.55 -3.01 -16.23
N GLN A 119 10.89 -1.86 -16.09
CA GLN A 119 11.07 -0.95 -14.95
C GLN A 119 9.86 -1.02 -14.01
N PRO A 120 10.00 -1.65 -12.82
CA PRO A 120 9.07 -1.47 -11.73
C PRO A 120 9.08 0.00 -11.30
N PHE A 121 7.93 0.65 -11.35
CA PHE A 121 7.79 2.05 -10.96
C PHE A 121 6.90 2.19 -9.72
N SER A 122 7.53 2.38 -8.56
CA SER A 122 6.85 2.47 -7.26
C SER A 122 7.61 3.40 -6.30
N TYR A 123 6.87 4.07 -5.40
CA TYR A 123 7.43 4.80 -4.26
C TYR A 123 6.45 4.76 -3.06
N SER A 124 5.93 5.89 -2.57
CA SER A 124 5.22 6.00 -1.29
C SER A 124 3.68 5.95 -1.39
N GLY A 125 3.13 4.93 -2.05
CA GLY A 125 1.66 4.75 -2.11
C GLY A 125 1.08 4.12 -0.84
N THR A 126 1.75 3.12 -0.29
CA THR A 126 1.44 2.46 0.98
C THR A 126 2.76 2.16 1.64
N MET A 127 3.06 2.81 2.76
CA MET A 127 4.38 2.73 3.41
C MET A 127 4.48 1.65 4.48
N GLY A 128 3.50 0.75 4.57
CA GLY A 128 3.56 -0.41 5.47
C GLY A 128 4.70 -1.37 5.08
N MET A 129 5.32 -2.01 6.07
CA MET A 129 6.50 -2.87 5.87
C MET A 129 6.36 -3.91 4.75
N ILE A 130 5.20 -4.59 4.68
CA ILE A 130 4.95 -5.64 3.69
C ILE A 130 4.80 -5.04 2.28
N GLY A 131 4.07 -3.94 2.16
CA GLY A 131 3.71 -3.31 0.89
C GLY A 131 4.81 -2.44 0.29
N PHE A 132 5.61 -1.79 1.13
CA PHE A 132 6.67 -0.87 0.68
C PHE A 132 8.02 -1.56 0.48
N PHE A 133 8.40 -2.50 1.36
CA PHE A 133 9.75 -3.07 1.36
C PHE A 133 9.84 -4.52 0.88
N GLY A 134 8.72 -5.25 0.79
CA GLY A 134 8.78 -6.72 0.78
C GLY A 134 8.30 -7.40 -0.50
N MET A 135 7.00 -7.28 -0.78
CA MET A 135 6.32 -8.29 -1.59
C MET A 135 6.61 -8.20 -3.08
N ASP A 136 6.69 -7.00 -3.64
CA ASP A 136 6.95 -6.78 -5.06
C ASP A 136 8.43 -7.00 -5.41
N ASN A 137 9.36 -6.59 -4.53
CA ASN A 137 10.80 -6.80 -4.70
C ASN A 137 11.18 -8.26 -4.96
N ARG A 138 10.50 -9.22 -4.33
CA ARG A 138 10.74 -10.66 -4.56
C ARG A 138 10.43 -11.06 -6.00
N PHE A 139 9.34 -10.53 -6.55
CA PHE A 139 8.92 -10.79 -7.93
C PHE A 139 9.89 -10.15 -8.93
N TRP A 140 10.25 -8.88 -8.72
CA TRP A 140 11.15 -8.15 -9.61
C TRP A 140 12.58 -8.67 -9.58
N ASN A 141 13.09 -9.06 -8.40
CA ASN A 141 14.39 -9.70 -8.27
C ASN A 141 14.42 -11.07 -8.97
N LYS A 142 13.35 -11.86 -8.85
CA LYS A 142 13.26 -13.16 -9.53
C LYS A 142 13.17 -13.00 -11.06
N MET A 143 12.59 -11.91 -11.52
CA MET A 143 12.52 -11.54 -12.94
C MET A 143 13.82 -10.92 -13.46
N GLU A 144 14.72 -10.48 -12.58
CA GLU A 144 15.93 -9.71 -12.92
C GLU A 144 15.58 -8.39 -13.63
N ALA A 145 14.46 -7.78 -13.23
CA ALA A 145 14.01 -6.50 -13.75
C ALA A 145 14.92 -5.33 -13.29
N ALA A 146 14.80 -4.17 -13.95
CA ALA A 146 15.54 -2.98 -13.55
C ALA A 146 15.20 -2.54 -12.11
N ARG A 147 16.18 -1.92 -11.45
CA ARG A 147 16.02 -1.39 -10.08
C ARG A 147 15.68 0.09 -10.14
N LEU A 148 14.63 0.48 -9.43
CA LEU A 148 14.33 1.89 -9.22
C LEU A 148 15.05 2.38 -7.97
N GLU A 149 15.80 3.47 -8.07
CA GLU A 149 16.51 4.08 -6.94
C GLU A 149 15.57 4.70 -5.90
N GLN A 150 14.31 4.97 -6.27
CA GLN A 150 13.27 5.51 -5.38
C GLN A 150 13.66 6.88 -4.78
N SER A 151 14.29 7.74 -5.59
CA SER A 151 14.89 9.01 -5.13
C SER A 151 13.91 10.18 -4.93
N ILE A 152 12.61 9.96 -5.06
CA ILE A 152 11.59 11.02 -5.23
C ILE A 152 11.29 11.85 -3.97
N CYS A 153 11.48 11.29 -2.76
CA CYS A 153 11.09 11.99 -1.52
C CYS A 153 12.26 12.20 -0.56
N VAL A 154 12.58 11.24 0.33
CA VAL A 154 13.54 11.48 1.43
C VAL A 154 15.00 11.22 1.07
N HIS A 155 15.30 10.96 -0.20
CA HIS A 155 16.59 10.44 -0.63
C HIS A 155 17.76 11.42 -0.36
N ALA A 156 17.56 12.71 -0.62
CA ALA A 156 18.57 13.72 -0.30
C ALA A 156 18.86 13.81 1.21
N ALA A 157 17.81 13.73 2.04
CA ALA A 157 17.96 13.73 3.49
C ALA A 157 18.67 12.46 3.99
N TYR A 158 18.35 11.32 3.40
CA TYR A 158 19.03 10.05 3.69
C TYR A 158 20.54 10.15 3.42
N TRP A 159 20.94 10.63 2.24
CA TRP A 159 22.37 10.81 1.92
C TRP A 159 23.07 11.81 2.83
N ALA A 160 22.43 12.95 3.11
CA ALA A 160 22.98 13.92 4.04
C ALA A 160 23.22 13.28 5.42
N HIS A 161 22.30 12.44 5.88
CA HIS A 161 22.40 11.74 7.15
C HIS A 161 23.57 10.74 7.17
N VAL A 162 23.68 9.89 6.14
CA VAL A 162 24.79 8.93 5.97
C VAL A 162 26.14 9.65 5.98
N HIS A 163 26.27 10.76 5.24
CA HIS A 163 27.55 11.48 5.13
C HIS A 163 27.88 12.38 6.32
N THR A 164 26.88 12.81 7.10
CA THR A 164 27.10 13.64 8.30
C THR A 164 27.40 12.78 9.52
N TYR A 165 26.68 11.66 9.68
CA TYR A 165 26.71 10.85 10.90
C TYR A 165 27.35 9.47 10.71
N ALA A 166 27.81 9.14 9.50
CA ALA A 166 28.45 7.86 9.16
C ALA A 166 27.61 6.61 9.52
N MET A 167 26.27 6.73 9.52
CA MET A 167 25.41 5.56 9.65
C MET A 167 25.31 4.85 8.29
N VAL A 168 25.84 3.63 8.26
CA VAL A 168 25.81 2.70 7.11
C VAL A 168 24.67 1.71 7.29
#